data_AF-A0A3M1E2Z9-F1
#
_entry.id   AF-A0A3M1E2Z9-F1
#
_cell.length_a   1.000
_cell.length_b   1.000
_cell.length_c   1.000
_cell.angle_alpha   90.00
_cell.angle_beta   90.00
_cell.angle_gamma   90.00
#
_symmetry.space_group_name_H-M   'P 1'
#
loop_
_entity.id
_entity.type
_entity.pdbx_description
1 polymer ?
#
loop_
_entity_poly.entity_id
_entity_poly.type
_entity_poly.pdbx_seq_one_letter_code
_entity_poly.pdbx_strand_id
1 'polypeptide(L)'
;MLNKILNLYNTRRTTLAFASGTLLGLLIGLLIGWVLWPTSYYNATPEMLRWDFRDEYLVRVAQLYSREKDLQKAQERLGVVFWKKENPVQLLKETAQRRSGNDAQILTALANDLEKAPPVSRPSGLARFRPLFQICGVGLLALALAALIWALLTRLRRPKERRPASERAAAYRPVQPTRWEEETTPPALQFHTTYVLGDDHYDPSFSIEKSTGEFMGECGVGISESIGIGDPKKVTALEIWMFDKNDIRTVTKVLASEFAYHDPALQAKLAPKGDLVLAEPDAEVVLETATLLLRARVTELEYGQGQLPPNSFFQRVSLELGVWIKEGEAALSEEFPLPPTL
;
A
#
# COMPACT_ATOMS: atom_id res chain seq x y z
N MET A 1 32.01 -18.13 -3.60
CA MET A 1 32.00 -16.75 -3.05
C MET A 1 31.05 -15.80 -3.78
N LEU A 2 30.71 -16.03 -5.05
CA LEU A 2 29.79 -15.20 -5.85
C LEU A 2 28.36 -15.09 -5.26
N ASN A 3 27.82 -16.19 -4.71
CA ASN A 3 26.47 -16.21 -4.14
C ASN A 3 26.31 -15.35 -2.87
N LYS A 4 27.37 -15.17 -2.06
CA LYS A 4 27.34 -14.25 -0.90
C LYS A 4 27.31 -12.78 -1.35
N ILE A 5 27.95 -12.45 -2.47
CA ILE A 5 27.99 -11.08 -3.03
C ILE A 5 26.64 -10.73 -3.68
N LEU A 6 26.01 -11.67 -4.39
CA LEU A 6 24.66 -11.47 -4.94
C LEU A 6 23.61 -11.30 -3.85
N ASN A 7 23.70 -12.04 -2.74
CA ASN A 7 22.74 -11.92 -1.64
C ASN A 7 22.88 -10.56 -0.92
N LEU A 8 24.12 -10.12 -0.65
CA LEU A 8 24.40 -8.76 -0.14
C LEU A 8 23.89 -7.65 -1.07
N TYR A 9 23.95 -7.84 -2.39
CA TYR A 9 23.45 -6.88 -3.37
C TYR A 9 21.92 -6.80 -3.38
N ASN A 10 21.23 -7.94 -3.26
CA ASN A 10 19.76 -7.97 -3.29
C ASN A 10 19.13 -7.52 -1.96
N THR A 11 19.71 -7.87 -0.81
CA THR A 11 19.28 -7.36 0.51
C THR A 11 19.47 -5.85 0.60
N ARG A 12 20.59 -5.30 0.08
CA ARG A 12 20.78 -3.83 0.05
C ARG A 12 19.76 -3.13 -0.85
N ARG A 13 19.29 -3.79 -1.91
CA ARG A 13 18.32 -3.23 -2.85
C ARG A 13 16.93 -3.08 -2.23
N THR A 14 16.48 -4.06 -1.43
CA THR A 14 15.20 -3.99 -0.72
C THR A 14 15.26 -3.01 0.44
N THR A 15 16.36 -2.98 1.21
CA THR A 15 16.55 -1.97 2.27
C THR A 15 16.64 -0.55 1.70
N LEU A 16 17.32 -0.36 0.56
CA LEU A 16 17.37 0.93 -0.13
C LEU A 16 15.99 1.35 -0.67
N ALA A 17 15.21 0.40 -1.23
CA ALA A 17 13.87 0.68 -1.70
C ALA A 17 12.94 1.11 -0.55
N PHE A 18 12.96 0.38 0.56
CA PHE A 18 12.19 0.70 1.75
C PHE A 18 12.61 2.06 2.33
N ALA A 19 13.91 2.28 2.55
CA ALA A 19 14.44 3.55 3.05
C ALA A 19 14.07 4.73 2.14
N SER A 20 14.13 4.56 0.82
CA SER A 20 13.72 5.61 -0.13
C SER A 20 12.23 5.91 -0.08
N GLY A 21 11.38 4.89 0.09
CA GLY A 21 9.93 5.05 0.22
C GLY A 21 9.55 5.78 1.51
N THR A 22 10.18 5.41 2.63
CA THR A 22 9.97 6.09 3.92
C THR A 22 10.41 7.55 3.85
N LEU A 23 11.56 7.84 3.25
CA LEU A 23 12.06 9.20 3.10
C LEU A 23 11.13 10.04 2.22
N LEU A 24 10.64 9.48 1.12
CA LEU A 24 9.70 10.15 0.21
C LEU A 24 8.36 10.42 0.90
N GLY A 25 7.83 9.46 1.66
CA GLY A 25 6.61 9.63 2.44
C GLY A 25 6.73 10.73 3.50
N LEU A 26 7.85 10.78 4.23
CA LEU A 26 8.14 11.85 5.19
C LEU A 26 8.24 13.22 4.52
N LEU A 27 8.91 13.31 3.37
CA LEU A 27 9.02 14.56 2.60
C LEU A 27 7.65 15.05 2.12
N ILE A 28 6.80 14.14 1.62
CA ILE A 28 5.44 14.48 1.18
C ILE A 28 4.59 14.92 2.37
N GLY A 29 4.63 14.19 3.48
CA GLY A 29 3.90 14.55 4.70
C GLY A 29 4.31 15.92 5.24
N LEU A 30 5.61 16.22 5.26
CA LEU A 30 6.13 17.52 5.65
C LEU A 30 5.66 18.63 4.69
N LEU A 31 5.70 18.38 3.38
CA LEU A 31 5.24 19.34 2.37
C LEU A 31 3.75 19.65 2.55
N ILE A 32 2.91 18.64 2.78
CA ILE A 32 1.48 18.83 3.05
C ILE A 32 1.30 19.66 4.32
N GLY A 33 1.96 19.28 5.42
CA GLY A 33 1.82 19.97 6.71
C GLY A 33 2.31 21.42 6.72
N TRP A 34 3.26 21.79 5.84
CA TRP A 34 3.81 23.15 5.79
C TRP A 34 3.22 24.02 4.67
N VAL A 35 2.90 23.46 3.51
CA VAL A 35 2.45 24.22 2.33
C VAL A 35 0.93 24.24 2.22
N LEU A 36 0.27 23.09 2.37
CA LEU A 36 -1.18 23.01 2.24
C LEU A 36 -1.89 23.48 3.51
N TRP A 37 -1.26 23.30 4.67
CA TRP A 37 -1.84 23.67 5.97
C TRP A 37 -0.94 24.58 6.81
N PRO A 38 -0.67 25.82 6.36
CA PRO A 38 0.13 26.74 7.16
C PRO A 38 -0.54 27.01 8.51
N THR A 39 0.23 26.90 9.59
CA THR A 39 -0.25 27.22 10.93
C THR A 39 -0.55 28.72 11.02
N SER A 40 -1.81 29.06 11.28
CA SER A 40 -2.23 30.44 11.48
C SER A 40 -2.13 30.78 12.96
N TYR A 41 -1.15 31.61 13.31
CA TYR A 41 -1.06 32.18 14.65
C TYR A 41 -2.06 33.34 14.75
N TYR A 42 -3.01 33.23 15.67
CA TYR A 42 -3.94 34.32 15.99
C TYR A 42 -3.44 35.03 17.24
N ASN A 43 -3.17 36.33 17.14
CA ASN A 43 -2.84 37.12 18.33
C ASN A 43 -4.10 37.27 19.18
N ALA A 44 -4.00 36.90 20.45
CA ALA A 44 -5.06 37.16 21.42
C ALA A 44 -4.98 38.63 21.87
N THR A 45 -6.09 39.36 21.72
CA THR A 45 -6.26 40.71 22.27
C THR A 45 -7.05 40.65 23.57
N PRO A 46 -6.93 41.67 24.45
CA PRO A 46 -7.79 41.80 25.62
C PRO A 46 -9.29 41.82 25.29
N GLU A 47 -9.66 42.13 24.04
CA GLU A 47 -11.02 42.03 23.49
C GLU A 47 -11.60 40.60 23.58
N MET A 48 -10.76 39.56 23.52
CA MET A 48 -11.18 38.15 23.60
C MET A 48 -11.29 37.63 25.04
N LEU A 49 -10.87 38.41 26.03
CA LEU A 49 -11.00 38.02 27.43
C LEU A 49 -12.45 38.15 27.91
N ARG A 50 -12.86 37.28 28.84
CA ARG A 50 -14.10 37.47 29.59
C ARG A 50 -14.05 38.82 30.31
N TRP A 51 -15.18 39.51 30.35
CA TRP A 51 -15.30 40.88 30.84
C TRP A 51 -14.65 41.14 32.21
N ASP A 52 -14.76 40.21 33.18
CA ASP A 52 -14.09 40.32 34.49
C ASP A 52 -12.56 40.44 34.38
N PHE A 53 -11.94 39.49 33.65
CA PHE A 53 -10.50 39.41 33.48
C PHE A 53 -9.97 40.52 32.58
N ARG A 54 -10.79 40.96 31.62
CA ARG A 54 -10.48 42.10 30.77
C ARG A 54 -10.34 43.36 31.61
N ASP A 55 -11.30 43.65 32.48
CA ASP A 55 -11.25 44.84 33.34
C ASP A 55 -10.03 44.80 34.28
N GLU A 56 -9.72 43.66 34.89
CA GLU A 56 -8.50 43.51 35.72
C GLU A 56 -7.20 43.68 34.92
N TYR A 57 -7.15 43.13 33.71
CA TYR A 57 -5.99 43.26 32.83
C TYR A 57 -5.75 44.71 32.44
N LEU A 58 -6.80 45.44 32.06
CA LEU A 58 -6.72 46.86 31.71
C LEU A 58 -6.21 47.70 32.90
N VAL A 59 -6.72 47.46 34.10
CA VAL A 59 -6.24 48.12 35.32
C VAL A 59 -4.76 47.83 35.53
N ARG A 60 -4.33 46.57 35.39
CA ARG A 60 -2.92 46.19 35.58
C ARG A 60 -1.99 46.85 34.57
N VAL A 61 -2.38 46.91 33.30
CA VAL A 61 -1.60 47.61 32.27
C VAL A 61 -1.53 49.10 32.56
N ALA A 62 -2.63 49.71 32.98
CA ALA A 62 -2.65 51.13 33.35
C ALA A 62 -1.79 51.43 34.59
N GLN A 63 -1.81 50.56 35.61
CA GLN A 63 -0.92 50.67 36.78
C GLN A 63 0.56 50.56 36.39
N LEU A 64 0.90 49.64 35.49
CA LEU A 64 2.28 49.51 34.97
C LEU A 64 2.68 50.76 34.19
N TYR A 65 1.79 51.28 33.34
CA TYR A 65 2.01 52.54 32.63
C TYR A 65 2.22 53.72 33.59
N SER A 66 1.45 53.80 34.67
CA SER A 66 1.61 54.87 35.66
C SER A 66 3.01 54.89 36.28
N ARG A 67 3.63 53.72 36.47
CA ARG A 67 4.99 53.56 37.02
C ARG A 67 6.09 53.74 35.97
N GLU A 68 5.94 53.09 34.82
CA GLU A 68 6.97 53.05 33.78
C GLU A 68 6.94 54.30 32.87
N LYS A 69 5.79 54.98 32.77
CA LYS A 69 5.49 56.10 31.85
C LYS A 69 5.78 55.80 30.37
N ASP A 70 5.91 54.53 30.02
CA ASP A 70 6.21 54.05 28.67
C ASP A 70 4.91 53.72 27.92
N LEU A 71 4.47 54.65 27.06
CA LEU A 71 3.23 54.51 26.29
C LEU A 71 3.35 53.42 25.22
N GLN A 72 4.54 53.22 24.66
CA GLN A 72 4.76 52.24 23.59
C GLN A 72 4.60 50.81 24.11
N LYS A 73 5.16 50.51 25.29
CA LYS A 73 4.93 49.21 25.95
C LYS A 73 3.49 49.01 26.38
N ALA A 74 2.79 50.07 26.82
CA ALA A 74 1.38 49.97 27.15
C ALA A 74 0.54 49.64 25.89
N GLN A 75 0.83 50.26 24.75
CA GLN A 75 0.20 49.97 23.46
C GLN A 75 0.45 48.54 22.99
N GLU A 76 1.67 48.03 23.17
CA GLU A 76 2.03 46.65 22.84
C GLU A 76 1.28 45.64 23.74
N ARG A 77 1.26 45.86 25.05
CA ARG A 77 0.54 45.01 26.02
C ARG A 77 -0.97 45.03 25.83
N LEU A 78 -1.54 46.17 25.46
CA LEU A 78 -2.95 46.26 25.07
C LEU A 78 -3.19 45.66 23.69
N GLY A 79 -2.16 45.56 22.85
CA GLY A 79 -2.26 45.06 21.49
C GLY A 79 -3.11 45.96 20.60
N VAL A 80 -3.09 47.28 20.80
CA VAL A 80 -4.01 48.29 20.18
C VAL A 80 -4.17 48.11 18.66
N VAL A 81 -3.11 47.68 17.97
CA VAL A 81 -3.08 47.45 16.51
C VAL A 81 -3.97 46.29 16.05
N PHE A 82 -4.26 45.34 16.95
CA PHE A 82 -4.95 44.09 16.66
C PHE A 82 -6.43 44.09 17.07
N TRP A 83 -6.94 45.17 17.66
CA TRP A 83 -8.35 45.31 18.04
C TRP A 83 -9.20 45.45 16.77
N LYS A 84 -10.33 44.74 16.72
CA LYS A 84 -11.16 44.68 15.51
C LYS A 84 -12.56 45.27 15.70
N LYS A 85 -13.21 45.08 16.85
CA LYS A 85 -14.60 45.53 17.05
C LYS A 85 -14.69 46.68 18.05
N GLU A 86 -13.97 46.60 19.16
CA GLU A 86 -14.01 47.63 20.21
C GLU A 86 -12.86 48.64 20.09
N ASN A 87 -13.09 49.89 20.49
CA ASN A 87 -12.03 50.89 20.60
C ASN A 87 -11.38 50.79 22.00
N PRO A 88 -10.06 50.51 22.11
CA PRO A 88 -9.39 50.35 23.39
C PRO A 88 -9.48 51.59 24.28
N VAL A 89 -9.52 52.79 23.70
CA VAL A 89 -9.66 54.05 24.46
C VAL A 89 -11.04 54.15 25.09
N GLN A 90 -12.10 53.78 24.37
CA GLN A 90 -13.46 53.81 24.89
C GLN A 90 -13.62 52.78 26.01
N LEU A 91 -13.10 51.57 25.82
CA LEU A 91 -13.18 50.53 26.84
C LEU A 91 -12.41 50.90 28.13
N LEU A 92 -11.26 51.57 28.00
CA LEU A 92 -10.53 52.10 29.17
C LEU A 92 -11.35 53.16 29.91
N LYS A 93 -12.04 54.07 29.20
CA LYS A 93 -12.92 55.09 29.80
C LYS A 93 -14.13 54.45 30.49
N GLU A 94 -14.77 53.46 29.88
CA GLU A 94 -15.87 52.71 30.48
C GLU A 94 -15.43 51.94 31.74
N THR A 95 -14.26 51.29 31.68
CA THR A 95 -13.70 50.57 32.83
C THR A 95 -13.35 51.54 33.95
N ALA A 96 -12.86 52.75 33.62
CA ALA A 96 -12.59 53.80 34.60
C ALA A 96 -13.87 54.29 35.28
N GLN A 97 -15.01 54.34 34.58
CA GLN A 97 -16.31 54.69 35.16
C GLN A 97 -16.87 53.59 36.09
N ARG A 98 -16.64 52.32 35.75
CA ARG A 98 -17.04 51.17 36.59
C ARG A 98 -16.18 51.01 37.84
N ARG A 99 -14.91 51.44 37.79
CA ARG A 99 -13.97 51.40 38.91
C ARG A 99 -14.01 52.72 39.69
N SER A 100 -13.57 52.72 40.94
CA SER A 100 -13.53 53.92 41.78
C SER A 100 -12.14 54.12 42.37
N GLY A 101 -11.82 55.35 42.76
CA GLY A 101 -10.56 55.70 43.42
C GLY A 101 -9.37 55.84 42.45
N ASN A 102 -8.19 55.43 42.91
CA ASN A 102 -6.92 55.61 42.20
C ASN A 102 -6.89 54.91 40.83
N ASP A 103 -7.51 53.73 40.72
CA ASP A 103 -7.53 52.95 39.47
C ASP A 103 -8.28 53.69 38.35
N ALA A 104 -9.37 54.40 38.67
CA ALA A 104 -10.13 55.19 37.69
C ALA A 104 -9.29 56.35 37.12
N GLN A 105 -8.50 57.00 37.96
CA GLN A 105 -7.59 58.09 37.56
C GLN A 105 -6.48 57.57 36.65
N ILE A 106 -5.88 56.44 37.01
CA ILE A 106 -4.79 55.82 36.23
C ILE A 106 -5.28 55.33 34.86
N LEU A 107 -6.47 54.72 34.81
CA LEU A 107 -7.10 54.29 33.56
C LEU A 107 -7.43 55.47 32.63
N THR A 108 -7.94 56.57 33.20
CA THR A 108 -8.30 57.77 32.44
C THR A 108 -7.05 58.49 31.90
N ALA A 109 -5.96 58.52 32.68
CA ALA A 109 -4.67 59.05 32.23
C ALA A 109 -4.14 58.25 31.02
N LEU A 110 -4.11 56.91 31.11
CA LEU A 110 -3.69 56.07 29.98
C LEU A 110 -4.59 56.26 28.75
N ALA A 111 -5.91 56.36 28.94
CA ALA A 111 -6.85 56.57 27.84
C ALA A 111 -6.60 57.89 27.10
N ASN A 112 -6.35 58.97 27.84
CA ASN A 112 -6.09 60.30 27.27
C ASN A 112 -4.73 60.36 26.54
N ASP A 113 -3.71 59.71 27.08
CA ASP A 113 -2.38 59.68 26.44
C ASP A 113 -2.39 58.77 25.21
N LEU A 114 -3.19 57.70 25.21
CA LEU A 114 -3.40 56.84 24.05
C LEU A 114 -4.19 57.55 22.93
N GLU A 115 -5.15 58.40 23.28
CA GLU A 115 -5.93 59.21 22.31
C GLU A 115 -5.09 60.27 21.60
N LYS A 116 -4.08 60.81 22.28
CA LYS A 116 -3.13 61.79 21.73
C LYS A 116 -1.98 61.15 20.94
N ALA A 117 -1.81 59.84 21.04
CA ALA A 117 -0.71 59.15 20.39
C ALA A 117 -0.90 59.09 18.86
N PRO A 118 0.18 59.21 18.06
CA PRO A 118 0.09 58.99 16.62
C PRO A 118 -0.34 57.54 16.32
N PRO A 119 -1.09 57.30 15.22
CA PRO A 119 -1.57 55.98 14.88
C PRO A 119 -0.38 55.03 14.68
N VAL A 120 -0.36 53.96 15.47
CA VAL A 120 0.69 52.94 15.39
C VAL A 120 0.58 52.25 14.02
N SER A 121 1.63 52.41 13.21
CA SER A 121 1.70 51.85 11.86
C SER A 121 1.69 50.33 11.92
N ARG A 122 0.70 49.71 11.26
CA ARG A 122 0.67 48.26 11.05
C ARG A 122 1.93 47.88 10.26
N PRO A 123 2.70 46.87 10.69
CA PRO A 123 3.81 46.39 9.88
C PRO A 123 3.28 45.99 8.50
N SER A 124 3.85 46.59 7.47
CA SER A 124 3.43 46.45 6.07
C SER A 124 3.54 44.98 5.63
N GLY A 125 2.55 44.51 4.88
CA GLY A 125 2.40 43.11 4.46
C GLY A 125 3.56 42.54 3.64
N LEU A 126 4.51 43.37 3.19
CA LEU A 126 5.70 42.92 2.48
C LEU A 126 6.73 42.22 3.38
N ALA A 127 6.76 42.49 4.69
CA ALA A 127 7.58 41.72 5.63
C ALA A 127 7.04 40.29 5.88
N ARG A 128 5.80 40.01 5.47
CA ARG A 128 5.15 38.69 5.56
C ARG A 128 5.62 37.72 4.47
N PHE A 129 6.31 38.20 3.42
CA PHE A 129 6.78 37.38 2.30
C PHE A 129 8.26 36.97 2.36
N ARG A 130 9.00 37.43 3.37
CA ARG A 130 10.37 36.97 3.64
C ARG A 130 10.50 35.45 3.88
N PRO A 131 9.51 34.72 4.45
CA PRO A 131 9.58 33.26 4.49
C PRO A 131 9.27 32.60 3.12
N LEU A 132 8.56 33.25 2.18
CA LEU A 132 8.18 32.60 0.91
C LEU A 132 9.39 32.26 0.01
N PHE A 133 10.39 33.14 -0.07
CA PHE A 133 11.59 32.88 -0.88
C PHE A 133 12.52 31.83 -0.25
N GLN A 134 12.55 31.72 1.09
CA GLN A 134 13.27 30.64 1.78
C GLN A 134 12.52 29.29 1.65
N ILE A 135 11.18 29.31 1.64
CA ILE A 135 10.32 28.12 1.45
C ILE A 135 10.45 27.56 0.02
N CYS A 136 10.44 28.41 -1.01
CA CYS A 136 10.66 27.96 -2.40
C CYS A 136 12.08 27.42 -2.61
N GLY A 137 13.09 28.03 -1.97
CA GLY A 137 14.48 27.57 -2.07
C GLY A 137 14.71 26.19 -1.46
N VAL A 138 14.16 25.94 -0.26
CA VAL A 138 14.26 24.62 0.41
C VAL A 138 13.42 23.58 -0.31
N GLY A 139 12.23 23.95 -0.81
CA GLY A 139 11.40 23.06 -1.64
C GLY A 139 12.10 22.64 -2.93
N LEU A 140 12.71 23.58 -3.66
CA LEU A 140 13.50 23.29 -4.86
C LEU A 140 14.74 22.46 -4.55
N LEU A 141 15.44 22.73 -3.44
CA LEU A 141 16.58 21.92 -3.01
C LEU A 141 16.18 20.49 -2.63
N ALA A 142 15.04 20.30 -1.97
CA ALA A 142 14.51 18.98 -1.64
C ALA A 142 14.08 18.21 -2.91
N LEU A 143 13.44 18.88 -3.87
CA LEU A 143 13.11 18.30 -5.17
C LEU A 143 14.36 17.95 -5.98
N ALA A 144 15.39 18.82 -5.95
CA ALA A 144 16.67 18.57 -6.62
C ALA A 144 17.41 17.39 -5.96
N LEU A 145 17.41 17.29 -4.63
CA LEU A 145 17.98 16.14 -3.91
C LEU A 145 17.20 14.86 -4.18
N ALA A 146 15.88 14.90 -4.21
CA ALA A 146 15.04 13.76 -4.57
C ALA A 146 15.29 13.31 -6.02
N ALA A 147 15.41 14.26 -6.96
CA ALA A 147 15.75 13.99 -8.35
C ALA A 147 17.17 13.43 -8.49
N LEU A 148 18.14 13.94 -7.72
CA LEU A 148 19.52 13.46 -7.71
C LEU A 148 19.62 12.04 -7.13
N ILE A 149 18.90 11.76 -6.04
CA ILE A 149 18.81 10.43 -5.43
C ILE A 149 18.10 9.47 -6.38
N TRP A 150 17.00 9.88 -7.02
CA TRP A 150 16.34 9.11 -8.07
C TRP A 150 17.32 8.82 -9.20
N ALA A 151 18.02 9.83 -9.72
CA ALA A 151 18.98 9.69 -10.81
C ALA A 151 20.18 8.81 -10.44
N LEU A 152 20.66 8.88 -9.21
CA LEU A 152 21.69 7.96 -8.69
C LEU A 152 21.12 6.55 -8.60
N LEU A 153 19.92 6.36 -8.05
CA LEU A 153 19.26 5.06 -7.94
C LEU A 153 18.94 4.48 -9.32
N THR A 154 18.60 5.29 -10.34
CA THR A 154 18.40 4.83 -11.72
C THR A 154 19.70 4.62 -12.49
N ARG A 155 20.81 5.26 -12.11
CA ARG A 155 22.15 4.95 -12.66
C ARG A 155 22.79 3.72 -12.01
N LEU A 156 22.55 3.49 -10.71
CA LEU A 156 22.99 2.31 -9.96
C LEU A 156 22.09 1.08 -10.25
N ARG A 157 20.82 1.30 -10.59
CA ARG A 157 20.00 0.32 -11.30
C ARG A 157 20.41 0.37 -12.76
N ARG A 158 21.45 -0.38 -13.15
CA ARG A 158 21.57 -0.79 -14.56
C ARG A 158 20.17 -1.20 -15.05
N PRO A 159 19.76 -0.82 -16.26
CA PRO A 159 18.49 -1.29 -16.80
C PRO A 159 18.59 -2.81 -16.88
N LYS A 160 18.07 -3.52 -15.87
CA LYS A 160 17.46 -4.81 -16.12
C LYS A 160 16.31 -4.42 -17.01
N GLU A 161 16.45 -4.76 -18.30
CA GLU A 161 15.42 -4.59 -19.30
C GLU A 161 14.05 -4.68 -18.63
N ARG A 162 13.26 -3.63 -18.81
CA ARG A 162 11.82 -3.74 -18.55
C ARG A 162 11.36 -4.85 -19.49
N ARG A 163 11.37 -6.09 -18.99
CA ARG A 163 10.59 -7.18 -19.55
C ARG A 163 9.18 -6.61 -19.65
N PRO A 164 8.67 -6.38 -20.89
CA PRO A 164 7.39 -5.73 -21.05
C PRO A 164 6.32 -6.56 -20.33
N ALA A 165 5.15 -5.99 -20.11
CA ALA A 165 3.97 -6.72 -19.65
C ALA A 165 3.65 -7.98 -20.50
N SER A 166 4.33 -8.16 -21.64
CA SER A 166 4.41 -9.38 -22.42
C SER A 166 5.14 -10.55 -21.74
N GLU A 167 5.73 -10.40 -20.54
CA GLU A 167 6.36 -11.55 -19.85
C GLU A 167 5.43 -12.31 -18.90
N ARG A 168 4.30 -11.71 -18.48
CA ARG A 168 3.14 -12.52 -18.04
C ARG A 168 2.51 -13.27 -19.22
N ALA A 169 2.62 -12.70 -20.43
CA ALA A 169 2.28 -13.38 -21.66
C ALA A 169 3.41 -14.29 -22.22
N ALA A 170 4.63 -14.29 -21.65
CA ALA A 170 5.73 -15.11 -22.15
C ALA A 170 5.79 -16.51 -21.50
N ALA A 171 4.88 -16.79 -20.58
CA ALA A 171 4.47 -18.15 -20.26
C ALA A 171 3.51 -18.74 -21.34
N TYR A 172 3.08 -17.96 -22.33
CA TYR A 172 2.48 -18.51 -23.56
C TYR A 172 3.60 -18.81 -24.56
N ARG A 173 4.27 -19.95 -24.38
CA ARG A 173 4.70 -20.69 -25.56
C ARG A 173 3.52 -21.56 -25.96
N PRO A 174 2.92 -21.41 -27.16
CA PRO A 174 2.20 -22.52 -27.75
C PRO A 174 3.23 -23.64 -27.95
N VAL A 175 3.28 -24.56 -27.00
CA VAL A 175 4.01 -25.82 -27.14
C VAL A 175 3.21 -26.65 -28.14
N GLN A 176 3.91 -27.35 -29.03
CA GLN A 176 3.27 -28.31 -29.91
C GLN A 176 2.48 -29.30 -29.05
N PRO A 177 1.23 -29.65 -29.39
CA PRO A 177 0.42 -30.50 -28.53
C PRO A 177 1.13 -31.81 -28.28
N THR A 178 1.64 -32.00 -27.06
CA THR A 178 2.15 -33.30 -26.62
C THR A 178 0.97 -34.25 -26.66
N ARG A 179 1.08 -35.29 -27.50
CA ARG A 179 0.04 -36.29 -27.66
C ARG A 179 0.04 -37.16 -26.41
N TRP A 180 -0.97 -36.99 -25.58
CA TRP A 180 -1.28 -37.92 -24.49
C TRP A 180 -1.64 -39.26 -25.14
N GLU A 181 -0.76 -40.26 -25.02
CA GLU A 181 -0.80 -41.50 -25.81
C GLU A 181 -2.07 -42.35 -25.57
N GLU A 182 -2.82 -42.05 -24.51
CA GLU A 182 -3.97 -42.85 -24.04
C GLU A 182 -5.36 -42.23 -24.36
N GLU A 183 -5.43 -41.03 -24.96
CA GLU A 183 -6.71 -40.40 -25.32
C GLU A 183 -6.86 -40.12 -26.82
N THR A 184 -8.03 -40.49 -27.36
CA THR A 184 -8.41 -40.32 -28.77
C THR A 184 -8.56 -38.84 -29.16
N THR A 185 -8.66 -37.93 -28.18
CA THR A 185 -8.95 -36.51 -28.38
C THR A 185 -7.85 -35.64 -27.74
N PRO A 186 -7.22 -34.72 -28.48
CA PRO A 186 -6.23 -33.81 -27.90
C PRO A 186 -6.88 -32.87 -26.86
N PRO A 187 -6.11 -32.39 -25.87
CA PRO A 187 -6.62 -31.43 -24.91
C PRO A 187 -7.10 -30.16 -25.61
N ALA A 188 -8.21 -29.59 -25.14
CA ALA A 188 -8.74 -28.32 -25.63
C ALA A 188 -7.77 -27.17 -25.34
N LEU A 189 -7.11 -27.21 -24.19
CA LEU A 189 -6.08 -26.25 -23.78
C LEU A 189 -4.92 -26.97 -23.11
N GLN A 190 -3.71 -26.46 -23.32
CA GLN A 190 -2.49 -27.03 -22.75
C GLN A 190 -1.62 -25.92 -22.17
N PHE A 191 -1.18 -26.10 -20.93
CA PHE A 191 -0.35 -25.16 -20.19
C PHE A 191 0.90 -25.85 -19.66
N HIS A 192 1.97 -25.09 -19.52
CA HIS A 192 3.19 -25.57 -18.89
C HIS A 192 3.60 -24.61 -17.79
N THR A 193 4.01 -25.15 -16.66
CA THR A 193 4.48 -24.35 -15.53
C THR A 193 5.62 -25.04 -14.80
N THR A 194 6.55 -24.26 -14.26
CA THR A 194 7.71 -24.78 -13.55
C THR A 194 7.91 -24.02 -12.25
N TYR A 195 7.81 -24.74 -11.13
CA TYR A 195 8.30 -24.26 -9.84
C TYR A 195 9.82 -24.41 -9.79
N VAL A 196 10.52 -23.41 -9.26
CA VAL A 196 11.96 -23.48 -8.96
C VAL A 196 12.21 -22.95 -7.55
N LEU A 197 13.06 -23.62 -6.77
CA LEU A 197 13.45 -23.16 -5.44
C LEU A 197 13.94 -21.70 -5.48
N GLY A 198 13.31 -20.86 -4.66
CA GLY A 198 13.49 -19.41 -4.69
C GLY A 198 12.27 -18.64 -5.17
N ASP A 199 11.31 -19.32 -5.83
CA ASP A 199 10.02 -18.74 -6.17
C ASP A 199 9.01 -18.92 -5.03
N ASP A 200 9.15 -18.11 -3.98
CA ASP A 200 8.33 -18.20 -2.77
C ASP A 200 6.85 -17.77 -2.96
N HIS A 201 6.50 -17.28 -4.16
CA HIS A 201 5.17 -16.82 -4.55
C HIS A 201 4.65 -17.54 -5.80
N TYR A 202 5.15 -18.76 -6.04
CA TYR A 202 4.69 -19.58 -7.15
C TYR A 202 3.20 -19.91 -6.99
N ASP A 203 2.38 -19.29 -7.83
CA ASP A 203 0.92 -19.45 -7.89
C ASP A 203 0.37 -19.09 -9.29
N PRO A 204 0.82 -19.77 -10.37
CA PRO A 204 0.26 -19.61 -11.71
C PRO A 204 -1.21 -20.03 -11.79
N SER A 205 -2.03 -19.19 -12.42
CA SER A 205 -3.41 -19.48 -12.79
C SER A 205 -3.65 -19.26 -14.29
N PHE A 206 -4.57 -20.03 -14.87
CA PHE A 206 -4.83 -20.12 -16.31
C PHE A 206 -6.34 -20.15 -16.57
N SER A 207 -6.83 -19.19 -17.37
CA SER A 207 -8.22 -19.17 -17.82
C SER A 207 -8.51 -20.30 -18.80
N ILE A 208 -9.64 -20.97 -18.61
CA ILE A 208 -10.18 -22.00 -19.49
C ILE A 208 -11.30 -21.36 -20.30
N GLU A 209 -11.03 -21.09 -21.58
CA GLU A 209 -11.96 -20.46 -22.51
C GLU A 209 -12.13 -21.32 -23.77
N LYS A 210 -13.36 -21.37 -24.32
CA LYS A 210 -13.60 -21.98 -25.63
C LYS A 210 -12.94 -21.16 -26.75
N SER A 211 -12.80 -21.75 -27.93
CA SER A 211 -12.38 -21.03 -29.15
C SER A 211 -13.27 -19.83 -29.50
N THR A 212 -14.52 -19.80 -29.02
CA THR A 212 -15.46 -18.69 -29.15
C THR A 212 -15.20 -17.53 -28.18
N GLY A 213 -14.28 -17.68 -27.23
CA GLY A 213 -14.03 -16.72 -26.14
C GLY A 213 -14.98 -16.85 -24.94
N GLU A 214 -15.80 -17.91 -24.89
CA GLU A 214 -16.65 -18.19 -23.74
C GLU A 214 -15.82 -18.72 -22.55
N PHE A 215 -15.87 -18.03 -21.41
CA PHE A 215 -15.26 -18.47 -20.16
C PHE A 215 -15.97 -19.71 -19.58
N MET A 216 -15.19 -20.77 -19.36
CA MET A 216 -15.64 -22.04 -18.78
C MET A 216 -15.12 -22.28 -17.37
N GLY A 217 -13.97 -21.71 -16.99
CA GLY A 217 -13.36 -21.97 -15.69
C GLY A 217 -11.93 -21.45 -15.60
N GLU A 218 -11.24 -21.83 -14.53
CA GLU A 218 -9.84 -21.49 -14.29
C GLU A 218 -9.12 -22.68 -13.66
N CYS A 219 -7.86 -22.92 -14.00
CA CYS A 219 -7.02 -23.89 -13.31
C CYS A 219 -5.68 -23.28 -12.91
N GLY A 220 -5.00 -23.89 -11.96
CA GLY A 220 -3.73 -23.38 -11.50
C GLY A 220 -2.94 -24.35 -10.66
N VAL A 221 -1.73 -23.92 -10.30
CA VAL A 221 -0.83 -24.63 -9.40
C VAL A 221 -0.30 -23.65 -8.38
N GLY A 222 -0.42 -23.96 -7.09
CA GLY A 222 0.02 -23.10 -5.99
C GLY A 222 0.93 -23.83 -5.01
N ILE A 223 1.65 -23.08 -4.19
CA ILE A 223 2.37 -23.65 -3.04
C ILE A 223 1.36 -23.99 -1.95
N SER A 224 1.27 -25.28 -1.59
CA SER A 224 0.40 -25.71 -0.49
C SER A 224 1.12 -25.70 0.85
N GLU A 225 2.36 -26.19 0.91
CA GLU A 225 3.12 -26.30 2.16
C GLU A 225 4.65 -26.21 1.94
N SER A 226 5.37 -25.74 2.97
CA SER A 226 6.83 -25.70 3.00
C SER A 226 7.39 -26.33 4.27
N ILE A 227 8.55 -26.99 4.18
CA ILE A 227 9.20 -27.64 5.30
C ILE A 227 10.39 -26.85 5.85
N GLY A 228 10.56 -26.87 7.18
CA GLY A 228 11.68 -26.25 7.86
C GLY A 228 11.56 -24.73 7.98
N ILE A 229 12.70 -24.09 8.26
CA ILE A 229 12.80 -22.63 8.46
C ILE A 229 13.89 -22.04 7.56
N GLY A 230 13.69 -20.79 7.14
CA GLY A 230 14.63 -19.99 6.36
C GLY A 230 14.17 -19.65 4.95
N ASP A 231 14.86 -18.69 4.34
CA ASP A 231 14.64 -18.26 2.96
C ASP A 231 15.73 -18.84 2.03
N PRO A 232 15.39 -19.28 0.81
CA PRO A 232 14.03 -19.36 0.26
C PRO A 232 13.19 -20.47 0.90
N LYS A 233 11.86 -20.36 0.80
CA LYS A 233 10.93 -21.36 1.31
C LYS A 233 11.17 -22.69 0.59
N LYS A 234 11.33 -23.74 1.38
CA LYS A 234 11.54 -25.10 0.86
C LYS A 234 10.19 -25.78 0.70
N VAL A 235 9.61 -25.65 -0.49
CA VAL A 235 8.27 -26.15 -0.79
C VAL A 235 8.26 -27.67 -0.79
N THR A 236 7.37 -28.25 0.01
CA THR A 236 7.22 -29.71 0.20
C THR A 236 5.95 -30.25 -0.46
N ALA A 237 4.97 -29.39 -0.74
CA ALA A 237 3.75 -29.77 -1.44
C ALA A 237 3.23 -28.62 -2.33
N LEU A 238 2.75 -28.98 -3.51
CA LEU A 238 2.08 -28.10 -4.46
C LEU A 238 0.59 -28.51 -4.56
N GLU A 239 -0.31 -27.54 -4.62
CA GLU A 239 -1.72 -27.79 -4.88
C GLU A 239 -2.03 -27.52 -6.34
N ILE A 240 -2.72 -28.46 -6.99
CA ILE A 240 -3.23 -28.33 -8.36
C ILE A 240 -4.74 -28.23 -8.23
N TRP A 241 -5.31 -27.15 -8.75
CA TRP A 241 -6.70 -26.81 -8.55
C TRP A 241 -7.41 -26.48 -9.87
N MET A 242 -8.71 -26.74 -9.89
CA MET A 242 -9.59 -26.43 -11.01
C MET A 242 -10.93 -25.89 -10.50
N PHE A 243 -11.34 -24.76 -11.06
CA PHE A 243 -12.64 -24.14 -10.91
C PHE A 243 -13.41 -24.26 -12.23
N ASP A 244 -14.66 -24.70 -12.14
CA ASP A 244 -15.59 -24.83 -13.26
C ASP A 244 -16.74 -23.83 -13.05
N LYS A 245 -17.10 -23.05 -14.07
CA LYS A 245 -18.20 -22.09 -14.00
C LYS A 245 -19.55 -22.73 -13.67
N ASN A 246 -19.74 -24.00 -14.03
CA ASN A 246 -20.95 -24.77 -13.76
C ASN A 246 -20.90 -25.54 -12.42
N ASP A 247 -19.81 -25.41 -11.66
CA ASP A 247 -19.64 -25.99 -10.33
C ASP A 247 -19.36 -24.87 -9.31
N ILE A 248 -19.96 -24.97 -8.12
CA ILE A 248 -19.75 -24.01 -7.05
C ILE A 248 -18.48 -24.29 -6.23
N ARG A 249 -17.83 -25.43 -6.45
CA ARG A 249 -16.63 -25.86 -5.69
C ARG A 249 -15.41 -25.97 -6.59
N THR A 250 -14.29 -25.49 -6.08
CA THR A 250 -12.97 -25.78 -6.64
C THR A 250 -12.56 -27.19 -6.24
N VAL A 251 -12.16 -27.99 -7.23
CA VAL A 251 -11.57 -29.31 -6.99
C VAL A 251 -10.06 -29.12 -6.86
N THR A 252 -9.45 -29.75 -5.86
CA THR A 252 -8.02 -29.59 -5.57
C THR A 252 -7.39 -30.93 -5.20
N LYS A 253 -6.18 -31.16 -5.70
CA LYS A 253 -5.32 -32.27 -5.32
C LYS A 253 -3.94 -31.73 -4.97
N VAL A 254 -3.25 -32.42 -4.07
CA VAL A 254 -1.97 -31.98 -3.54
C VAL A 254 -0.88 -32.92 -4.02
N LEU A 255 0.01 -32.41 -4.86
CA LEU A 255 1.23 -33.08 -5.27
C LEU A 255 2.29 -32.90 -4.17
N ALA A 256 2.54 -33.95 -3.40
CA ALA A 256 3.42 -33.94 -2.23
C ALA A 256 4.79 -34.55 -2.54
N SER A 257 5.85 -34.03 -1.91
CA SER A 257 7.17 -34.66 -1.94
C SER A 257 7.11 -36.05 -1.31
N GLU A 258 8.06 -36.93 -1.65
CA GLU A 258 8.12 -38.28 -1.08
C GLU A 258 8.10 -38.28 0.46
N PHE A 259 8.89 -37.40 1.09
CA PHE A 259 8.86 -37.24 2.54
C PHE A 259 7.47 -36.81 3.06
N ALA A 260 6.85 -35.78 2.46
CA ALA A 260 5.55 -35.29 2.89
C ALA A 260 4.43 -36.33 2.68
N TYR A 261 4.55 -37.14 1.64
CA TYR A 261 3.63 -38.22 1.35
C TYR A 261 3.70 -39.36 2.37
N HIS A 262 4.84 -39.56 3.05
CA HIS A 262 4.99 -40.62 4.06
C HIS A 262 4.97 -40.12 5.51
N ASP A 263 5.06 -38.81 5.75
CA ASP A 263 5.04 -38.23 7.09
C ASP A 263 3.60 -38.02 7.59
N PRO A 264 3.16 -38.67 8.69
CA PRO A 264 1.78 -38.55 9.18
C PRO A 264 1.36 -37.14 9.58
N ALA A 265 2.31 -36.30 10.05
CA ALA A 265 2.00 -34.94 10.47
C ALA A 265 1.74 -34.04 9.25
N LEU A 266 2.52 -34.18 8.18
CA LEU A 266 2.31 -33.49 6.91
C LEU A 266 1.05 -34.01 6.20
N GLN A 267 0.80 -35.32 6.18
CA GLN A 267 -0.45 -35.86 5.66
C GLN A 267 -1.68 -35.26 6.36
N ALA A 268 -1.69 -35.22 7.70
CA ALA A 268 -2.79 -34.63 8.46
C ALA A 268 -2.98 -33.13 8.16
N LYS A 269 -1.88 -32.40 7.90
CA LYS A 269 -1.91 -30.98 7.55
C LYS A 269 -2.43 -30.74 6.13
N LEU A 270 -2.12 -31.63 5.20
CA LEU A 270 -2.49 -31.53 3.78
C LEU A 270 -3.87 -32.14 3.46
N ALA A 271 -4.37 -33.08 4.28
CA ALA A 271 -5.68 -33.70 4.11
C ALA A 271 -6.86 -32.72 3.89
N PRO A 272 -6.97 -31.56 4.58
CA PRO A 272 -8.05 -30.61 4.31
C PRO A 272 -7.88 -29.81 3.00
N LYS A 273 -6.73 -29.89 2.32
CA LYS A 273 -6.44 -29.17 1.07
C LYS A 273 -6.89 -29.93 -0.18
N GLY A 274 -6.88 -31.26 -0.14
CA GLY A 274 -7.24 -32.11 -1.26
C GLY A 274 -6.61 -33.49 -1.13
N ASP A 275 -6.91 -34.38 -2.08
CA ASP A 275 -6.30 -35.71 -2.09
C ASP A 275 -4.80 -35.61 -2.36
N LEU A 276 -4.00 -36.33 -1.58
CA LEU A 276 -2.55 -36.37 -1.76
C LEU A 276 -2.16 -37.31 -2.89
N VAL A 277 -1.27 -36.83 -3.76
CA VAL A 277 -0.61 -37.57 -4.82
C VAL A 277 0.89 -37.47 -4.62
N LEU A 278 1.60 -38.59 -4.71
CA LEU A 278 3.05 -38.63 -4.60
C LEU A 278 3.68 -37.99 -5.86
N ALA A 279 4.64 -37.09 -5.67
CA ALA A 279 5.43 -36.53 -6.75
C ALA A 279 6.48 -37.54 -7.22
N GLU A 280 6.27 -38.08 -8.42
CA GLU A 280 7.22 -38.90 -9.16
C GLU A 280 7.32 -38.39 -10.61
N PRO A 281 8.42 -38.63 -11.33
CA PRO A 281 8.46 -38.42 -12.77
C PRO A 281 7.31 -39.16 -13.45
N ASP A 282 6.62 -38.49 -14.37
CA ASP A 282 5.42 -38.99 -15.07
C ASP A 282 4.19 -39.24 -14.20
N ALA A 283 4.21 -38.88 -12.91
CA ALA A 283 3.01 -38.92 -12.08
C ALA A 283 1.92 -38.01 -12.68
N GLU A 284 0.69 -38.52 -12.70
CA GLU A 284 -0.47 -37.80 -13.21
C GLU A 284 -1.45 -37.45 -12.10
N VAL A 285 -1.88 -36.19 -12.08
CA VAL A 285 -2.93 -35.68 -11.21
C VAL A 285 -4.15 -35.36 -12.07
N VAL A 286 -5.23 -36.09 -11.84
CA VAL A 286 -6.49 -35.92 -12.56
C VAL A 286 -7.54 -35.26 -11.66
N LEU A 287 -8.12 -34.17 -12.14
CA LEU A 287 -9.17 -33.37 -11.52
C LEU A 287 -10.37 -33.35 -12.46
N GLU A 288 -11.54 -33.69 -11.94
CA GLU A 288 -12.77 -33.81 -12.74
C GLU A 288 -13.89 -32.98 -12.11
N THR A 289 -14.57 -32.18 -12.91
CA THR A 289 -15.78 -31.43 -12.54
C THR A 289 -16.95 -31.84 -13.45
N ALA A 290 -18.06 -31.11 -13.37
CA ALA A 290 -19.22 -31.32 -14.23
C ALA A 290 -18.88 -31.19 -15.72
N THR A 291 -18.13 -30.15 -16.11
CA THR A 291 -17.89 -29.83 -17.53
C THR A 291 -16.42 -29.84 -17.94
N LEU A 292 -15.49 -29.97 -16.99
CA LEU A 292 -14.05 -29.92 -17.25
C LEU A 292 -13.35 -31.15 -16.68
N LEU A 293 -12.31 -31.58 -17.40
CA LEU A 293 -11.34 -32.58 -16.96
C LEU A 293 -9.96 -31.95 -17.10
N LEU A 294 -9.20 -31.91 -16.01
CA LEU A 294 -7.81 -31.44 -16.00
C LEU A 294 -6.89 -32.61 -15.64
N ARG A 295 -5.86 -32.80 -16.45
CA ARG A 295 -4.76 -33.74 -16.19
C ARG A 295 -3.47 -32.95 -16.09
N ALA A 296 -2.76 -33.08 -14.99
CA ALA A 296 -1.44 -32.50 -14.79
C ALA A 296 -0.39 -33.61 -14.70
N ARG A 297 0.62 -33.60 -15.57
CA ARG A 297 1.73 -34.56 -15.57
C ARG A 297 3.01 -33.90 -15.11
N VAL A 298 3.75 -34.58 -14.25
CA VAL A 298 5.10 -34.19 -13.83
C VAL A 298 6.09 -34.53 -14.93
N THR A 299 6.60 -33.52 -15.63
CA THR A 299 7.58 -33.69 -16.72
C THR A 299 9.03 -33.60 -16.24
N GLU A 300 9.26 -32.89 -15.13
CA GLU A 300 10.56 -32.80 -14.48
C GLU A 300 10.37 -32.73 -12.96
N LEU A 301 11.16 -33.50 -12.23
CA LEU A 301 11.19 -33.49 -10.78
C LEU A 301 12.63 -33.51 -10.28
N GLU A 302 13.02 -32.47 -9.57
CA GLU A 302 14.31 -32.40 -8.88
C GLU A 302 14.08 -32.09 -7.40
N TYR A 303 14.60 -32.93 -6.52
CA TYR A 303 14.57 -32.68 -5.09
C TYR A 303 15.76 -31.82 -4.64
N GLY A 304 15.49 -30.93 -3.69
CA GLY A 304 16.52 -30.10 -3.08
C GLY A 304 17.42 -30.89 -2.14
N GLN A 305 18.70 -30.53 -2.12
CA GLN A 305 19.70 -31.12 -1.22
C GLN A 305 19.98 -30.19 -0.03
N GLY A 306 20.29 -30.76 1.13
CA GLY A 306 20.65 -29.95 2.30
C GLY A 306 20.55 -30.70 3.63
N GLN A 307 20.34 -29.95 4.71
CA GLN A 307 20.24 -30.49 6.07
C GLN A 307 18.83 -31.00 6.44
N LEU A 308 17.86 -30.89 5.54
CA LEU A 308 16.53 -31.47 5.74
C LEU A 308 16.52 -32.95 5.35
N PRO A 309 15.50 -33.72 5.76
CA PRO A 309 15.34 -35.10 5.31
C PRO A 309 15.42 -35.21 3.77
N PRO A 310 15.93 -36.34 3.23
CA PRO A 310 15.98 -36.54 1.79
C PRO A 310 14.57 -36.47 1.18
N ASN A 311 14.48 -36.01 -0.07
CA ASN A 311 13.25 -35.92 -0.85
C ASN A 311 12.10 -35.17 -0.14
N SER A 312 12.48 -34.17 0.68
CA SER A 312 11.54 -33.41 1.51
C SER A 312 11.09 -32.08 0.93
N PHE A 313 11.79 -31.53 -0.05
CA PHE A 313 11.38 -30.31 -0.71
C PHE A 313 11.87 -30.28 -2.15
N PHE A 314 11.16 -29.56 -2.99
CA PHE A 314 11.46 -29.46 -4.41
C PHE A 314 12.56 -28.43 -4.68
N GLN A 315 13.52 -28.80 -5.52
CA GLN A 315 14.43 -27.88 -6.20
C GLN A 315 13.78 -27.35 -7.49
N ARG A 316 13.07 -28.23 -8.21
CA ARG A 316 12.29 -27.91 -9.41
C ARG A 316 11.19 -28.92 -9.62
N VAL A 317 10.03 -28.44 -10.05
CA VAL A 317 8.93 -29.28 -10.55
C VAL A 317 8.39 -28.63 -11.82
N SER A 318 8.43 -29.34 -12.94
CA SER A 318 7.78 -28.92 -14.18
C SER A 318 6.52 -29.74 -14.39
N LEU A 319 5.42 -29.06 -14.70
CA LEU A 319 4.09 -29.63 -14.89
C LEU A 319 3.57 -29.25 -16.26
N GLU A 320 3.00 -30.24 -16.93
CA GLU A 320 2.21 -30.06 -18.15
C GLU A 320 0.74 -30.32 -17.82
N LEU A 321 -0.12 -29.32 -18.05
CA LEU A 321 -1.53 -29.37 -17.76
C LEU A 321 -2.31 -29.46 -19.07
N GLY A 322 -3.09 -30.51 -19.25
CA GLY A 322 -4.08 -30.65 -20.32
C GLY A 322 -5.49 -30.48 -19.76
N VAL A 323 -6.31 -29.68 -20.44
CA VAL A 323 -7.72 -29.48 -20.10
C VAL A 323 -8.60 -30.00 -21.23
N TRP A 324 -9.58 -30.83 -20.90
CA TRP A 324 -10.63 -31.30 -21.79
C TRP A 324 -11.98 -30.76 -21.33
N ILE A 325 -12.80 -30.38 -22.29
CA ILE A 325 -14.17 -29.96 -22.06
C ILE A 325 -15.04 -31.19 -22.28
N LYS A 326 -15.75 -31.63 -21.25
CA LYS A 326 -16.69 -32.73 -21.34
C LYS A 326 -17.86 -32.23 -22.19
N GLU A 327 -18.13 -32.89 -23.32
CA GLU A 327 -19.36 -32.63 -24.07
C GLU A 327 -20.53 -33.00 -23.16
N GLY A 328 -21.20 -31.97 -22.64
CA GLY A 328 -22.45 -32.17 -21.93
C GLY A 328 -23.45 -32.79 -22.88
N GLU A 329 -24.09 -33.86 -22.42
CA GLU A 329 -25.33 -34.45 -22.91
C GLU A 329 -26.48 -33.41 -22.77
N ALA A 330 -26.35 -32.27 -23.45
CA ALA A 330 -27.27 -31.14 -23.48
C ALA A 330 -27.82 -30.96 -24.90
N ALA A 331 -28.08 -32.08 -25.58
CA ALA A 331 -28.70 -32.15 -26.90
C ALA A 331 -29.86 -33.16 -26.91
N LEU A 332 -30.66 -33.24 -25.83
CA LEU A 332 -31.94 -33.92 -25.86
C LEU A 332 -33.07 -32.94 -25.47
N SER A 333 -33.95 -32.74 -26.45
CA SER A 333 -35.27 -32.10 -26.40
C SER A 333 -35.34 -30.58 -26.13
N GLU A 334 -34.98 -29.77 -27.13
CA GLU A 334 -35.87 -28.67 -27.51
C GLU A 334 -36.98 -29.21 -28.43
N GLU A 335 -37.86 -30.05 -27.88
CA GLU A 335 -39.16 -30.31 -28.50
C GLU A 335 -40.13 -29.30 -27.89
N PHE A 336 -40.27 -28.15 -28.55
CA PHE A 336 -41.36 -27.22 -28.29
C PHE A 336 -42.69 -27.94 -28.55
N PRO A 337 -43.58 -28.17 -27.57
CA PRO A 337 -44.93 -28.61 -27.89
C PRO A 337 -45.64 -27.42 -28.53
N LEU A 338 -45.94 -27.53 -29.83
CA LEU A 338 -46.86 -26.61 -30.49
C LEU A 338 -48.21 -26.62 -29.76
N PRO A 339 -48.82 -25.45 -29.47
CA PRO A 339 -50.15 -25.43 -28.89
C PRO A 339 -51.16 -26.00 -29.90
N PRO A 340 -52.19 -26.73 -29.43
CA PRO A 340 -53.22 -27.27 -30.31
C PRO A 340 -53.96 -26.13 -31.01
N THR A 341 -53.94 -26.16 -32.33
CA THR A 341 -54.79 -25.32 -33.19
C THR A 341 -56.26 -25.65 -32.95
N LEU A 342 -57.08 -24.60 -32.76
CA LEU A 342 -58.55 -24.67 -32.78
C LEU A 342 -59.08 -25.11 -34.14
#